data_AF-A0A974APE7-F1
#
_entry.id   AF-A0A974APE7-F1
#
_cell.length_a   1.000
_cell.length_b   1.000
_cell.length_c   1.000
_cell.angle_alpha   90.00
_cell.angle_beta   90.00
_cell.angle_gamma   90.00
#
_symmetry.space_group_name_H-M   'P 1'
#
loop_
_entity.id
_entity.type
_entity.pdbx_description
1 polymer ?
#
loop_
_entity_poly.entity_id
_entity_poly.type
_entity_poly.pdbx_seq_one_letter_code
_entity_poly.pdbx_strand_id
1 'polypeptide(L)'
;MAGRYPNFLKCEFPVSKTGYFFHSDCSKHDMGDGHPECPQRLEAIDKRLRRYGVADELDWREAPLAPIADLELAHGRMHIASLRGLTDSLRDDMLAGGPTHAQVDPDTSINIHTYDAALRSAGAAIAATDAVMAGEMDNAFCAVRPPGHHACRDKAMGFCFFNNVAVAAHYALDRHGLK
;
A
#
# COMPACT_ATOMS: atom_id res chain seq x y z
N MET A 1 -52.40 -2.47 -38.77
CA MET A 1 -52.15 -3.02 -37.42
C MET A 1 -50.66 -2.96 -37.15
N ALA A 2 -50.22 -2.02 -36.32
CA ALA A 2 -48.82 -1.81 -35.98
C ALA A 2 -48.52 -2.52 -34.64
N GLY A 3 -47.68 -3.55 -34.67
CA GLY A 3 -47.14 -4.18 -33.46
C GLY A 3 -45.81 -3.54 -33.09
N ARG A 4 -45.80 -2.66 -32.09
CA ARG A 4 -44.57 -2.17 -31.45
C ARG A 4 -44.07 -3.25 -30.47
N TYR A 5 -42.93 -3.86 -30.78
CA TYR A 5 -42.16 -4.59 -29.78
C TYR A 5 -41.46 -3.57 -28.87
N PRO A 6 -41.52 -3.70 -27.53
CA PRO A 6 -40.81 -2.79 -26.65
C PRO A 6 -39.31 -3.02 -26.80
N ASN A 7 -38.57 -1.91 -26.95
CA ASN A 7 -37.12 -1.87 -26.83
C ASN A 7 -36.75 -2.39 -25.44
N PHE A 8 -36.08 -3.54 -25.39
CA PHE A 8 -35.30 -3.93 -24.22
C PHE A 8 -34.16 -2.92 -24.10
N LEU A 9 -34.32 -1.95 -23.21
CA LEU A 9 -33.21 -1.17 -22.68
C LEU A 9 -32.19 -2.18 -22.16
N LYS A 10 -31.04 -2.29 -22.84
CA LYS A 10 -29.86 -2.92 -22.26
C LYS A 10 -29.56 -2.12 -21.00
N CYS A 11 -29.84 -2.70 -19.84
CA CYS A 11 -29.23 -2.27 -18.60
C CYS A 11 -27.74 -2.59 -18.78
N GLU A 12 -26.97 -1.62 -19.29
CA GLU A 12 -25.52 -1.66 -19.16
C GLU A 12 -25.27 -1.54 -17.66
N PHE A 13 -25.15 -2.69 -16.99
CA PHE A 13 -24.51 -2.71 -15.69
C PHE A 13 -23.11 -2.15 -15.94
N PRO A 14 -22.73 -1.03 -15.31
CA PRO A 14 -21.35 -0.57 -15.41
C PRO A 14 -20.47 -1.75 -15.00
N VAL A 15 -19.51 -2.11 -15.85
CA VAL A 15 -18.51 -3.13 -15.49
C VAL A 15 -17.87 -2.66 -14.20
N SER A 16 -18.07 -3.42 -13.12
CA SER A 16 -17.53 -3.09 -11.81
C SER A 16 -16.02 -2.98 -11.93
N LYS A 17 -15.46 -1.78 -11.74
CA LYS A 17 -14.01 -1.59 -11.85
C LYS A 17 -13.39 -1.82 -10.48
N THR A 18 -12.60 -2.88 -10.34
CA THR A 18 -11.78 -3.12 -9.16
C THR A 18 -10.35 -2.62 -9.41
N GLY A 19 -9.91 -1.63 -8.64
CA GLY A 19 -8.52 -1.18 -8.66
C GLY A 19 -7.57 -2.17 -7.98
N TYR A 20 -6.39 -2.38 -8.56
CA TYR A 20 -5.30 -3.16 -7.97
C TYR A 20 -4.06 -2.28 -7.82
N PHE A 21 -3.80 -1.81 -6.60
CA PHE A 21 -2.68 -0.91 -6.31
C PHE A 21 -1.45 -1.70 -5.89
N PHE A 22 -0.33 -1.45 -6.56
CA PHE A 22 0.94 -2.16 -6.32
C PHE A 22 2.12 -1.22 -6.58
N HIS A 23 3.33 -1.59 -6.15
CA HIS A 23 4.54 -0.91 -6.59
C HIS A 23 5.77 -1.82 -6.46
N SER A 24 6.70 -1.75 -7.41
CA SER A 24 7.91 -2.60 -7.42
C SER A 24 8.83 -2.39 -6.22
N ASP A 25 8.87 -1.18 -5.64
CA ASP A 25 9.61 -0.90 -4.40
C ASP A 25 9.16 -1.77 -3.23
N CYS A 26 7.89 -2.21 -3.21
CA CYS A 26 7.41 -3.12 -2.18
C CYS A 26 8.26 -4.40 -2.14
N SER A 27 8.71 -4.92 -3.29
CA SER A 27 9.57 -6.11 -3.36
C SER A 27 11.01 -5.86 -2.88
N LYS A 28 11.47 -4.61 -2.84
CA LYS A 28 12.82 -4.26 -2.37
C LYS A 28 12.93 -4.21 -0.85
N HIS A 29 11.81 -4.08 -0.13
CA HIS A 29 11.76 -4.38 1.29
C HIS A 29 11.92 -5.89 1.44
N ASP A 30 13.13 -6.37 1.68
CA ASP A 30 13.46 -7.79 1.77
C ASP A 30 14.39 -8.01 2.95
N MET A 31 13.94 -8.84 3.89
CA MET A 31 14.63 -9.14 5.15
C MET A 31 15.52 -10.39 5.04
N GLY A 32 15.60 -11.00 3.85
CA GLY A 32 16.43 -12.16 3.57
C GLY A 32 15.72 -13.50 3.78
N ASP A 33 16.45 -14.57 3.46
CA ASP A 33 15.93 -15.94 3.42
C ASP A 33 15.35 -16.38 4.78
N GLY A 34 14.16 -16.96 4.73
CA GLY A 34 13.47 -17.49 5.91
C GLY A 34 12.64 -16.48 6.69
N HIS A 35 12.72 -15.18 6.39
CA HIS A 35 11.84 -14.19 7.02
C HIS A 35 10.38 -14.35 6.55
N PRO A 36 9.39 -14.38 7.45
CA PRO A 36 7.98 -14.62 7.06
C PRO A 36 7.36 -13.44 6.32
N GLU A 37 7.82 -12.21 6.56
CA GLU A 37 7.46 -11.03 5.77
C GLU A 37 8.45 -10.89 4.63
N CYS A 38 8.09 -11.40 3.44
CA CYS A 38 8.99 -11.52 2.29
C CYS A 38 8.32 -11.12 0.96
N PRO A 39 9.10 -10.76 -0.08
CA PRO A 39 8.58 -10.35 -1.40
C PRO A 39 7.66 -11.39 -2.06
N GLN A 40 7.92 -12.67 -1.82
CA GLN A 40 7.18 -13.80 -2.37
C GLN A 40 5.71 -13.79 -1.94
N ARG A 41 5.35 -13.08 -0.86
CA ARG A 41 3.95 -12.87 -0.46
C ARG A 41 3.14 -12.15 -1.55
N LEU A 42 3.69 -11.09 -2.15
CA LEU A 42 3.01 -10.40 -3.26
C LEU A 42 3.07 -11.22 -4.54
N GLU A 43 4.21 -11.87 -4.83
CA GLU A 43 4.30 -12.74 -6.01
C GLU A 43 3.27 -13.87 -5.98
N ALA A 44 2.99 -14.44 -4.80
CA ALA A 44 1.99 -15.49 -4.64
C ALA A 44 0.58 -14.98 -4.98
N ILE A 45 0.25 -13.74 -4.59
CA ILE A 45 -1.01 -13.09 -4.94
C ILE A 45 -1.09 -12.90 -6.45
N ASP A 46 -0.08 -12.26 -7.06
CA ASP A 46 -0.04 -11.99 -8.50
C ASP A 46 -0.14 -13.28 -9.33
N LYS A 47 0.63 -14.31 -8.97
CA LYS A 47 0.57 -15.64 -9.63
C LYS A 47 -0.82 -16.25 -9.52
N ARG A 48 -1.48 -16.13 -8.36
CA ARG A 48 -2.84 -16.65 -8.16
C ARG A 48 -3.85 -15.88 -9.01
N LEU A 49 -3.82 -14.54 -9.01
CA LEU A 49 -4.73 -13.71 -9.80
C LEU A 49 -4.62 -14.02 -11.29
N ARG A 50 -3.38 -14.13 -11.82
CA ARG A 50 -3.13 -14.49 -13.22
C ARG A 50 -3.59 -15.90 -13.56
N ARG A 51 -3.32 -16.88 -12.69
CA ARG A 51 -3.69 -18.28 -12.91
C ARG A 51 -5.21 -18.48 -13.10
N TYR A 52 -6.03 -17.67 -12.44
CA TYR A 52 -7.49 -17.78 -12.50
C TYR A 52 -8.14 -16.73 -13.41
N GLY A 53 -7.35 -15.98 -14.20
CA GLY A 53 -7.86 -14.95 -15.12
C GLY A 53 -8.41 -13.69 -14.43
N VAL A 54 -8.31 -13.58 -13.11
CA VAL A 54 -8.79 -12.40 -12.37
C VAL A 54 -7.96 -11.17 -12.70
N ALA A 55 -6.66 -11.37 -12.96
CA ALA A 55 -5.73 -10.28 -13.29
C ALA A 55 -6.17 -9.43 -14.50
N ASP A 56 -6.88 -10.02 -15.46
CA ASP A 56 -7.30 -9.35 -16.70
C ASP A 56 -8.50 -8.42 -16.47
N GLU A 57 -9.21 -8.58 -15.36
CA GLU A 57 -10.39 -7.79 -14.96
C GLU A 57 -10.05 -6.64 -13.99
N LEU A 58 -8.78 -6.51 -13.58
CA LEU A 58 -8.33 -5.50 -12.62
C LEU A 58 -7.77 -4.25 -13.30
N ASP A 59 -8.04 -3.08 -12.72
CA ASP A 59 -7.37 -1.82 -13.09
C ASP A 59 -6.06 -1.68 -12.30
N TRP A 60 -4.93 -2.06 -12.93
CA TRP A 60 -3.60 -2.05 -12.32
C TRP A 60 -3.06 -0.62 -12.18
N ARG A 61 -2.84 -0.16 -10.94
CA ARG A 61 -2.34 1.19 -10.65
C ARG A 61 -1.06 1.16 -9.82
N GLU A 62 -0.06 1.93 -10.23
CA GLU A 62 1.14 2.12 -9.42
C GLU A 62 0.84 3.01 -8.22
N ALA A 63 1.21 2.55 -7.02
CA ALA A 63 1.02 3.30 -5.80
C ALA A 63 1.96 4.52 -5.76
N PRO A 64 1.47 5.74 -5.50
CA PRO A 64 2.33 6.90 -5.27
C PRO A 64 3.05 6.80 -3.92
N LEU A 65 4.03 7.66 -3.68
CA LEU A 65 4.56 7.87 -2.32
C LEU A 65 3.54 8.66 -1.51
N ALA A 66 3.25 8.21 -0.28
CA ALA A 66 2.44 9.00 0.66
C ALA A 66 3.12 10.34 0.99
N PRO A 67 2.40 11.47 0.87
CA PRO A 67 2.88 12.74 1.40
C PRO A 67 3.08 12.67 2.91
N ILE A 68 4.14 13.29 3.41
CA ILE A 68 4.44 13.32 4.85
C ILE A 68 3.27 13.93 5.65
N ALA A 69 2.63 14.98 5.11
CA ALA A 69 1.48 15.60 5.73
C ALA A 69 0.30 14.64 5.93
N ASP A 70 0.12 13.66 5.03
CA ASP A 70 -0.96 12.68 5.17
C ASP A 70 -0.56 11.55 6.13
N LEU A 71 0.74 11.21 6.24
CA LEU A 71 1.22 10.30 7.30
C LEU A 71 1.06 10.91 8.70
N GLU A 72 1.22 12.23 8.83
CA GLU A 72 1.04 12.96 10.09
C GLU A 72 -0.40 12.88 10.65
N LEU A 73 -1.38 12.46 9.82
CA LEU A 73 -2.74 12.20 10.27
C LEU A 73 -2.81 11.02 11.26
N ALA A 74 -1.92 10.04 11.13
CA ALA A 74 -1.89 8.84 11.98
C ALA A 74 -0.61 8.70 12.82
N HIS A 75 0.47 9.42 12.46
CA HIS A 75 1.78 9.27 13.09
C HIS A 75 2.37 10.59 13.58
N GLY A 76 3.21 10.53 14.61
CA GLY A 76 3.98 11.68 15.04
C GLY A 76 5.10 12.02 14.06
N ARG A 77 5.40 13.31 13.92
CA ARG A 77 6.52 13.82 13.09
C ARG A 77 7.84 13.14 13.41
N MET A 78 8.08 12.88 14.69
CA MET A 78 9.33 12.29 15.13
C MET A 78 9.45 10.83 14.73
N HIS A 79 8.37 10.06 14.78
CA HIS A 79 8.35 8.69 14.26
C HIS A 79 8.73 8.62 12.78
N ILE A 80 8.09 9.47 11.96
CA ILE A 80 8.35 9.54 10.51
C ILE A 80 9.82 9.92 10.25
N ALA A 81 10.31 10.97 10.93
CA ALA A 81 11.69 11.43 10.81
C ALA A 81 12.71 10.39 11.28
N SER A 82 12.43 9.66 12.36
CA SER A 82 13.30 8.60 12.89
C SER A 82 13.42 7.44 11.91
N LEU A 83 12.33 7.00 11.28
CA LEU A 83 12.39 5.93 10.27
C LEU A 83 13.19 6.34 9.03
N ARG A 84 13.06 7.58 8.59
CA ARG A 84 13.89 8.14 7.52
C ARG A 84 15.37 8.17 7.92
N GLY A 85 15.66 8.75 9.09
CA GLY A 85 17.02 8.85 9.62
C GLY A 85 17.70 7.48 9.77
N LEU A 86 16.97 6.49 10.29
CA LEU A 86 17.48 5.11 10.42
C LEU A 86 17.82 4.50 9.05
N THR A 87 16.99 4.75 8.03
CA THR A 87 17.23 4.27 6.66
C THR A 87 18.45 4.97 6.04
N ASP A 88 18.60 6.27 6.28
CA ASP A 88 19.75 7.04 5.79
C ASP A 88 21.06 6.60 6.47
N SER A 89 21.05 6.42 7.80
CA SER A 89 22.20 5.87 8.53
C SER A 89 22.58 4.46 8.06
N LEU A 90 21.60 3.59 7.82
CA LEU A 90 21.86 2.25 7.28
C LEU A 90 22.49 2.30 5.88
N ARG A 91 22.12 3.29 5.06
CA ARG A 91 22.73 3.48 3.74
C ARG A 91 24.21 3.87 3.88
N ASP A 92 24.54 4.76 4.80
CA ASP A 92 25.91 5.18 5.07
C ASP A 92 26.74 4.01 5.61
N ASP A 93 26.19 3.24 6.56
CA ASP A 93 26.81 2.02 7.08
C ASP A 93 27.10 1.02 5.96
N MET A 94 26.13 0.77 5.08
CA MET A 94 26.30 -0.15 3.95
C MET A 94 27.40 0.31 2.98
N LEU A 95 27.49 1.62 2.69
CA LEU A 95 28.57 2.20 1.88
C LEU A 95 29.95 2.06 2.53
N ALA A 96 30.01 2.03 3.85
CA ALA A 96 31.21 1.77 4.63
C ALA A 96 31.54 0.26 4.79
N GLY A 97 30.78 -0.63 4.14
CA GLY A 97 30.94 -2.09 4.26
C GLY A 97 30.30 -2.70 5.50
N GLY A 98 29.40 -1.96 6.15
CA GLY A 98 28.59 -2.38 7.28
C GLY A 98 27.41 -3.27 6.89
N PRO A 99 26.44 -3.48 7.81
CA PRO A 99 25.31 -4.36 7.58
C PRO A 99 24.34 -3.81 6.52
N THR A 100 23.61 -4.72 5.86
CA THR A 100 22.56 -4.39 4.88
C THR A 100 21.17 -4.20 5.51
N HIS A 101 21.04 -4.55 6.80
CA HIS A 101 19.80 -4.54 7.56
C HIS A 101 20.04 -3.99 8.97
N ALA A 102 19.00 -3.40 9.56
CA ALA A 102 19.00 -2.96 10.96
C ALA A 102 17.72 -3.42 11.67
N GLN A 103 17.83 -3.71 12.96
CA GLN A 103 16.68 -4.04 13.81
C GLN A 103 16.02 -2.76 14.32
N VAL A 104 14.69 -2.68 14.21
CA VAL A 104 13.86 -1.63 14.82
C VAL A 104 13.31 -2.12 16.16
N ASP A 105 12.82 -3.36 16.17
CA ASP A 105 12.42 -4.09 17.36
C ASP A 105 12.67 -5.60 17.16
N PRO A 106 12.32 -6.50 18.09
CA PRO A 106 12.63 -7.92 17.99
C PRO A 106 12.07 -8.66 16.77
N ASP A 107 11.00 -8.16 16.14
CA ASP A 107 10.38 -8.79 14.96
C ASP A 107 10.36 -7.89 13.72
N THR A 108 10.77 -6.63 13.85
CA THR A 108 10.70 -5.63 12.79
C THR A 108 12.10 -5.17 12.40
N SER A 109 12.52 -5.56 11.21
CA SER A 109 13.79 -5.16 10.61
C SER A 109 13.59 -4.22 9.43
N ILE A 110 14.60 -3.40 9.14
CA ILE A 110 14.63 -2.55 7.94
C ILE A 110 15.82 -2.92 7.06
N ASN A 111 15.70 -2.55 5.79
CA ASN A 111 16.80 -2.39 4.85
C ASN A 111 16.74 -0.98 4.22
N ILE A 112 17.70 -0.64 3.37
CA ILE A 112 17.81 0.70 2.75
C ILE A 112 16.62 1.11 1.85
N HIS A 113 15.72 0.18 1.51
CA HIS A 113 14.55 0.40 0.66
C HIS A 113 13.24 0.46 1.46
N THR A 114 13.31 0.21 2.78
CA THR A 114 12.12 0.01 3.61
C THR A 114 11.29 1.28 3.75
N TYR A 115 11.93 2.44 3.90
CA TYR A 115 11.22 3.71 4.01
C TYR A 115 10.40 4.00 2.75
N ASP A 116 10.99 3.91 1.56
CA ASP A 116 10.27 4.15 0.30
C ASP A 116 9.17 3.11 0.08
N ALA A 117 9.42 1.83 0.37
CA ALA A 117 8.39 0.79 0.32
C ALA A 117 7.22 1.09 1.27
N ALA A 118 7.49 1.56 2.49
CA ALA A 118 6.45 1.94 3.46
C ALA A 118 5.66 3.16 2.98
N LEU A 119 6.31 4.14 2.36
CA LEU A 119 5.64 5.29 1.73
C LEU A 119 4.73 4.85 0.57
N ARG A 120 5.17 3.91 -0.27
CA ARG A 120 4.33 3.31 -1.33
C ARG A 120 3.15 2.55 -0.75
N SER A 121 3.37 1.82 0.34
CA SER A 121 2.34 1.04 1.03
C SER A 121 1.22 1.93 1.59
N ALA A 122 1.58 3.02 2.27
CA ALA A 122 0.61 4.01 2.74
C ALA A 122 -0.01 4.80 1.57
N GLY A 123 0.79 5.15 0.55
CA GLY A 123 0.34 5.91 -0.62
C GLY A 123 -0.66 5.12 -1.48
N ALA A 124 -0.54 3.79 -1.54
CA ALA A 124 -1.54 2.92 -2.16
C ALA A 124 -2.90 3.05 -1.47
N ALA A 125 -2.91 3.05 -0.13
CA ALA A 125 -4.16 3.14 0.63
C ALA A 125 -4.83 4.52 0.45
N ILE A 126 -4.04 5.60 0.40
CA ILE A 126 -4.53 6.96 0.10
C ILE A 126 -5.10 7.01 -1.33
N ALA A 127 -4.33 6.60 -2.33
CA ALA A 127 -4.74 6.67 -3.73
C ALA A 127 -5.95 5.78 -4.05
N ALA A 128 -6.04 4.60 -3.41
CA ALA A 128 -7.21 3.73 -3.50
C ALA A 128 -8.44 4.39 -2.89
N THR A 129 -8.28 5.06 -1.75
CA THR A 129 -9.36 5.82 -1.11
C THR A 129 -9.85 6.93 -2.04
N ASP A 130 -8.95 7.74 -2.59
CA ASP A 130 -9.31 8.82 -3.53
C ASP A 130 -10.07 8.28 -4.74
N ALA A 131 -9.56 7.22 -5.37
CA ALA A 131 -10.17 6.68 -6.59
C ALA A 131 -11.58 6.09 -6.33
N VAL A 132 -11.78 5.43 -5.20
CA VAL A 132 -13.11 4.93 -4.80
C VAL A 132 -14.04 6.10 -4.48
N MET A 133 -13.60 7.08 -3.70
CA MET A 133 -14.41 8.24 -3.33
C MET A 133 -14.77 9.13 -4.52
N ALA A 134 -13.90 9.19 -5.53
CA ALA A 134 -14.15 9.90 -6.78
C ALA A 134 -15.07 9.15 -7.76
N GLY A 135 -15.44 7.89 -7.45
CA GLY A 135 -16.25 7.05 -8.33
C GLY A 135 -15.50 6.54 -9.58
N GLU A 136 -14.17 6.55 -9.57
CA GLU A 136 -13.36 6.00 -10.66
C GLU A 136 -13.36 4.46 -10.66
N MET A 137 -13.61 3.86 -9.49
CA MET A 137 -13.66 2.42 -9.24
C MET A 137 -14.64 2.13 -8.10
N ASP A 138 -15.25 0.95 -8.10
CA ASP A 138 -16.24 0.57 -7.08
C ASP A 138 -15.56 0.08 -5.79
N ASN A 139 -14.37 -0.50 -5.95
CA ASN A 139 -13.55 -1.00 -4.85
C ASN A 139 -12.09 -1.11 -5.28
N ALA A 140 -11.20 -1.31 -4.32
CA ALA A 140 -9.78 -1.44 -4.56
C ALA A 140 -9.14 -2.48 -3.64
N PHE A 141 -8.08 -3.11 -4.13
CA PHE A 141 -7.17 -3.95 -3.37
C PHE A 141 -5.75 -3.39 -3.44
N CYS A 142 -5.14 -3.11 -2.29
CA CYS A 142 -3.75 -2.66 -2.20
C CYS A 142 -2.83 -3.85 -1.93
N ALA A 143 -2.20 -4.36 -2.98
CA ALA A 143 -1.20 -5.42 -2.91
C ALA A 143 0.18 -4.84 -2.56
N VAL A 144 0.33 -4.41 -1.31
CA VAL A 144 1.50 -3.67 -0.84
C VAL A 144 2.16 -4.28 0.38
N ARG A 145 3.44 -3.93 0.54
CA ARG A 145 4.26 -4.27 1.70
C ARG A 145 5.39 -3.24 1.85
N PRO A 146 5.87 -2.94 3.08
CA PRO A 146 5.53 -3.58 4.36
C PRO A 146 4.07 -3.39 4.81
N PRO A 147 3.55 -4.27 5.69
CA PRO A 147 2.22 -4.10 6.28
C PRO A 147 2.16 -2.86 7.20
N GLY A 148 0.95 -2.52 7.68
CA GLY A 148 0.77 -1.31 8.48
C GLY A 148 0.00 -1.43 9.79
N HIS A 149 -0.92 -2.39 9.93
CA HIS A 149 -1.93 -2.36 10.99
C HIS A 149 -1.41 -2.41 12.45
N HIS A 150 -0.16 -2.85 12.68
CA HIS A 150 0.44 -2.85 14.02
C HIS A 150 1.20 -1.57 14.36
N ALA A 151 1.52 -0.73 13.37
CA ALA A 151 2.22 0.53 13.61
C ALA A 151 1.33 1.45 14.46
N CYS A 152 1.91 1.90 15.58
CA CYS A 152 1.29 2.86 16.47
C CYS A 152 1.69 4.29 16.04
N ARG A 153 1.10 5.29 16.70
CA ARG A 153 1.37 6.70 16.41
C ARG A 153 2.87 7.03 16.40
N ASP A 154 3.59 6.51 17.39
CA ASP A 154 5.01 6.82 17.62
C ASP A 154 5.89 5.56 17.73
N LYS A 155 5.47 4.43 17.13
CA LYS A 155 6.20 3.16 17.20
C LYS A 155 5.93 2.25 15.99
N ALA A 156 6.99 1.73 15.38
CA ALA A 156 6.95 0.60 14.45
C ALA A 156 7.03 -0.72 15.22
N MET A 157 6.30 -1.74 14.77
CA MET A 157 6.28 -3.08 15.37
C MET A 157 5.53 -4.09 14.51
N GLY A 158 5.75 -5.40 14.70
CA GLY A 158 5.01 -6.45 14.03
C GLY A 158 5.08 -6.33 12.51
N PHE A 159 6.30 -6.09 11.99
CA PHE A 159 6.63 -5.80 10.59
C PHE A 159 6.08 -4.47 10.03
N CYS A 160 5.41 -3.65 10.85
CA CYS A 160 4.69 -2.47 10.41
C CYS A 160 5.43 -1.17 10.75
N PHE A 161 5.52 -0.25 9.78
CA PHE A 161 6.22 1.04 9.92
C PHE A 161 5.27 2.23 9.93
N PHE A 162 4.35 2.27 8.95
CA PHE A 162 3.24 3.21 8.88
C PHE A 162 1.93 2.44 8.84
N ASN A 163 0.92 2.93 9.55
CA ASN A 163 -0.39 2.31 9.60
C ASN A 163 -1.22 2.76 8.40
N ASN A 164 -1.03 2.08 7.28
CA ASN A 164 -1.70 2.37 6.00
C ASN A 164 -3.22 2.54 6.16
N VAL A 165 -3.85 1.69 6.98
CA VAL A 165 -5.30 1.71 7.22
C VAL A 165 -5.71 2.92 8.04
N ALA A 166 -4.99 3.24 9.11
CA ALA A 166 -5.26 4.43 9.92
C ALA A 166 -5.02 5.72 9.11
N VAL A 167 -3.95 5.79 8.32
CA VAL A 167 -3.66 6.91 7.42
C VAL A 167 -4.81 7.10 6.43
N ALA A 168 -5.24 6.04 5.73
CA ALA A 168 -6.33 6.11 4.77
C ALA A 168 -7.67 6.51 5.43
N ALA A 169 -7.97 5.97 6.62
CA ALA A 169 -9.18 6.31 7.35
C ALA A 169 -9.19 7.79 7.77
N HIS A 170 -8.11 8.29 8.38
CA HIS A 170 -8.01 9.70 8.74
C HIS A 170 -8.02 10.61 7.51
N TYR A 171 -7.35 10.20 6.43
CA TYR A 171 -7.37 10.92 5.16
C TYR A 171 -8.79 11.02 4.58
N ALA A 172 -9.57 9.93 4.62
CA ALA A 172 -10.96 9.94 4.17
C ALA A 172 -11.86 10.86 5.02
N LEU A 173 -11.67 10.87 6.34
CA LEU A 173 -12.38 11.79 7.23
C LEU A 173 -12.01 13.25 6.94
N ASP A 174 -10.72 13.55 6.78
CA ASP A 174 -10.20 14.91 6.59
C ASP A 174 -10.48 15.49 5.20
N ARG A 175 -10.26 14.70 4.13
CA ARG A 175 -10.31 15.17 2.74
C ARG A 175 -11.61 14.86 2.01
N HIS A 176 -12.32 13.82 2.43
CA HIS A 176 -13.61 13.43 1.84
C HIS A 176 -14.82 13.69 2.75
N GLY A 177 -14.60 14.19 3.97
CA GLY A 177 -15.68 14.62 4.86
C GLY A 177 -16.59 13.49 5.35
N LEU A 178 -16.07 12.26 5.40
CA LEU A 178 -16.79 11.11 5.97
C LEU A 178 -17.02 11.33 7.49
N LYS A 179 -18.08 10.71 8.02
CA LYS A 179 -18.54 10.87 9.41
C LYS A 179 -18.68 9.55 10.14
#